data_AF-A0A1I1TIW7-F1
#
_entry.id   AF-A0A1I1TIW7-F1
#
_cell.length_a   1.000
_cell.length_b   1.000
_cell.length_c   1.000
_cell.angle_alpha   90.00
_cell.angle_beta   90.00
_cell.angle_gamma   90.00
#
_symmetry.space_group_name_H-M   'P 1'
#
loop_
_entity.id
_entity.type
_entity.pdbx_description
1 polymer ?
#
loop_
_entity_poly.entity_id
_entity_poly.type
_entity_poly.pdbx_seq_one_letter_code
_entity_poly.pdbx_strand_id
1 'polypeptide(L)'
;MLKHNSLATGSDLDRDSDLDEGRDHDTDHEIASDAGEEAGDDDAGDDPRPIVRRARAKTIAMKRLTKEELRIGALLYPERSYWRPKTRGECANVARPCPYVSCKHHLYIDVNPATGSIKINFPDLEVWELQHSCALDVAQGGGITLEEVGEILNLTRERIRQVEVRGLLKLKEAGGEDLLSYLAREEG
;
A
#
# COMPACT_ATOMS: atom_id res chain seq x y z
N MET A 1 6.81 -68.91 -8.97
CA MET A 1 7.75 -67.77 -9.12
C MET A 1 7.65 -67.33 -10.58
N LEU A 2 7.28 -66.13 -11.01
CA LEU A 2 7.06 -64.81 -10.41
C LEU A 2 5.73 -64.21 -10.92
N LYS A 3 5.15 -63.29 -10.15
CA LYS A 3 4.04 -62.39 -10.56
C LYS A 3 4.59 -61.14 -11.25
N HIS A 4 3.64 -60.33 -11.78
CA HIS A 4 3.68 -58.90 -12.15
C HIS A 4 3.78 -58.61 -13.65
N ASN A 5 3.19 -57.58 -14.23
CA ASN A 5 2.08 -56.66 -13.91
C ASN A 5 1.98 -55.70 -15.14
N SER A 6 0.77 -55.24 -15.47
CA SER A 6 0.41 -53.96 -16.12
C SER A 6 1.20 -53.43 -17.33
N LEU A 7 0.48 -53.04 -18.39
CA LEU A 7 0.51 -51.67 -18.94
C LEU A 7 -0.63 -51.52 -19.96
N ALA A 8 -1.69 -50.84 -19.54
CA ALA A 8 -2.67 -50.24 -20.44
C ALA A 8 -2.20 -48.81 -20.74
N THR A 9 -1.86 -48.52 -21.99
CA THR A 9 -1.61 -47.17 -22.49
C THR A 9 -2.87 -46.72 -23.24
N GLY A 10 -3.70 -45.93 -22.56
CA GLY A 10 -4.82 -45.23 -23.17
C GLY A 10 -4.30 -44.09 -24.04
N SER A 11 -4.77 -44.09 -25.28
CA SER A 11 -4.71 -42.98 -26.22
C SER A 11 -5.88 -42.04 -25.94
N ASP A 12 -5.61 -40.80 -25.55
CA ASP A 12 -6.63 -39.74 -25.60
C ASP A 12 -6.01 -38.52 -26.30
N LEU A 13 -6.66 -38.20 -27.41
CA LEU A 13 -6.36 -37.15 -28.37
C LEU A 13 -6.88 -35.81 -27.84
N ASP A 14 -6.00 -34.81 -27.90
CA ASP A 14 -6.23 -33.41 -28.30
C ASP A 14 -7.58 -32.79 -27.94
N ARG A 15 -7.58 -32.01 -26.86
CA ARG A 15 -8.53 -30.92 -26.65
C ARG A 15 -7.77 -29.67 -26.23
N ASP A 16 -7.29 -28.94 -27.22
CA ASP A 16 -6.86 -27.56 -27.08
C ASP A 16 -8.05 -26.72 -26.61
N SER A 17 -7.93 -26.17 -25.40
CA SER A 17 -8.73 -25.04 -24.96
C SER A 17 -7.77 -23.89 -24.69
N ASP A 18 -7.53 -23.10 -25.71
CA ASP A 18 -6.95 -21.77 -25.61
C ASP A 18 -7.86 -20.92 -24.71
N LEU A 19 -7.50 -20.82 -23.43
CA LEU A 19 -7.96 -19.73 -22.58
C LEU A 19 -6.96 -18.59 -22.77
N ASP A 20 -7.37 -17.66 -23.62
CA ASP A 20 -6.80 -16.34 -23.84
C ASP A 20 -6.68 -15.58 -22.51
N GLU A 21 -5.54 -15.78 -21.83
CA GLU A 21 -5.06 -14.98 -20.73
C GLU A 21 -4.52 -13.65 -21.29
N GLY A 22 -5.14 -12.53 -20.91
CA GLY A 22 -4.52 -11.22 -21.15
C GLY A 22 -5.49 -10.07 -21.35
N ARG A 23 -6.47 -9.88 -20.48
CA ARG A 23 -7.15 -8.58 -20.37
C ARG A 23 -6.46 -7.75 -19.28
N ASP A 24 -5.23 -7.32 -19.59
CA ASP A 24 -4.55 -6.29 -18.82
C ASP A 24 -5.30 -4.97 -19.01
N HIS A 25 -6.20 -4.69 -18.07
CA HIS A 25 -6.81 -3.38 -17.91
C HIS A 25 -6.54 -2.84 -16.50
N ASP A 26 -5.29 -2.88 -16.09
CA ASP A 26 -4.82 -2.11 -14.94
C ASP A 26 -4.54 -0.68 -15.40
N THR A 27 -5.61 0.12 -15.40
CA THR A 27 -5.56 1.56 -15.63
C THR A 27 -4.62 2.22 -14.61
N ASP A 28 -3.61 2.91 -15.13
CA ASP A 28 -2.64 3.78 -14.46
C ASP A 28 -3.10 4.32 -13.09
N HIS A 29 -2.66 3.68 -12.00
CA HIS A 29 -2.87 4.21 -10.65
C HIS A 29 -1.81 5.26 -10.32
N GLU A 30 -1.89 6.41 -11.00
CA GLU A 30 -1.28 7.62 -10.51
C GLU A 30 -1.99 8.02 -9.21
N ILE A 31 -1.30 7.87 -8.08
CA ILE A 31 -1.72 8.50 -6.82
C ILE A 31 -1.47 9.99 -7.00
N ALA A 32 -2.37 10.66 -7.72
CA ALA A 32 -2.43 12.10 -7.77
C ALA A 32 -2.75 12.58 -6.35
N SER A 33 -1.76 13.18 -5.68
CA SER A 33 -2.00 14.01 -4.51
C SER A 33 -2.79 15.22 -4.99
N ASP A 34 -4.12 15.15 -4.87
CA ASP A 34 -4.98 16.26 -5.23
C ASP A 34 -4.82 17.40 -4.21
N ALA A 35 -4.73 18.62 -4.72
CA ALA A 35 -4.61 19.83 -3.91
C ALA A 35 -5.98 20.14 -3.28
N GLY A 36 -5.97 20.70 -2.07
CA GLY A 36 -7.18 20.95 -1.32
C GLY A 36 -8.05 22.06 -1.90
N GLU A 37 -9.33 21.98 -1.56
CA GLU A 37 -10.27 23.08 -1.34
C GLU A 37 -11.50 22.46 -0.68
N GLU A 38 -11.86 22.91 0.53
CA GLU A 38 -13.23 23.20 0.96
C GLU A 38 -13.14 24.08 2.21
N ALA A 39 -13.38 25.38 2.02
CA ALA A 39 -13.72 26.29 3.10
C ALA A 39 -15.24 26.25 3.26
N GLY A 40 -15.71 25.61 4.32
CA GLY A 40 -17.08 25.79 4.80
C GLY A 40 -17.16 27.14 5.51
N ASP A 41 -17.96 28.04 4.94
CA ASP A 41 -18.41 29.27 5.59
C ASP A 41 -19.26 28.90 6.80
N ASP A 42 -18.80 29.21 8.01
CA ASP A 42 -19.64 29.43 9.19
C ASP A 42 -19.01 30.51 10.07
N ASP A 43 -19.77 31.59 10.23
CA ASP A 43 -19.50 32.83 10.94
C ASP A 43 -19.47 32.66 12.47
N ALA A 44 -18.32 32.92 13.11
CA ALA A 44 -18.22 33.52 14.44
C ALA A 44 -16.75 33.90 14.73
N GLY A 45 -16.52 35.16 15.11
CA GLY A 45 -15.19 35.74 15.31
C GLY A 45 -14.30 34.99 16.31
N ASP A 46 -13.27 34.35 15.77
CA ASP A 46 -12.09 33.85 16.49
C ASP A 46 -10.88 34.06 15.58
N ASP A 47 -9.73 34.45 16.15
CA ASP A 47 -8.49 34.67 15.40
C ASP A 47 -8.18 33.42 14.56
N PRO A 48 -8.18 33.50 13.20
CA PRO A 48 -8.09 32.31 12.39
C PRO A 48 -6.76 31.61 12.68
N ARG A 49 -6.83 30.45 13.34
CA ARG A 49 -5.68 29.59 13.60
C ARG A 49 -4.86 29.52 12.30
N PRO A 50 -3.55 29.77 12.35
CA PRO A 50 -2.74 29.84 11.13
C PRO A 50 -2.91 28.53 10.36
N ILE A 51 -3.27 28.66 9.08
CA ILE A 51 -3.44 27.50 8.18
C ILE A 51 -2.06 26.85 8.03
N VAL A 52 -1.78 25.82 8.83
CA VAL A 52 -0.56 25.03 8.71
C VAL A 52 -0.70 24.16 7.46
N ARG A 53 -0.07 24.58 6.37
CA ARG A 53 -0.01 23.78 5.14
C ARG A 53 0.88 22.57 5.38
N ARG A 54 0.30 21.38 5.34
CA ARG A 54 1.05 20.11 5.42
C ARG A 54 2.03 20.04 4.25
N ALA A 55 3.25 19.58 4.50
CA ALA A 55 4.19 19.33 3.41
C ALA A 55 3.61 18.24 2.49
N ARG A 56 3.57 18.51 1.19
CA ARG A 56 3.05 17.56 0.22
C ARG A 56 4.03 16.40 0.05
N ALA A 57 3.50 15.18 -0.01
CA ALA A 57 4.25 13.99 -0.38
C ALA A 57 5.10 14.20 -1.64
N LYS A 58 6.29 13.58 -1.65
CA LYS A 58 7.27 13.74 -2.74
C LYS A 58 7.49 12.43 -3.46
N THR A 59 7.27 12.42 -4.77
CA THR A 59 7.53 11.25 -5.62
C THR A 59 8.90 11.33 -6.30
N ILE A 60 9.70 10.29 -6.12
CA ILE A 60 10.97 10.05 -6.81
C ILE A 60 10.71 9.06 -7.94
N ALA A 61 10.90 9.50 -9.18
CA ALA A 61 10.70 8.67 -10.35
C ALA A 61 12.02 7.97 -10.75
N MET A 62 12.04 6.63 -10.71
CA MET A 62 13.24 5.83 -11.02
C MET A 62 13.76 6.05 -12.44
N LYS A 63 12.85 6.23 -13.41
CA LYS A 63 13.21 6.43 -14.83
C LYS A 63 13.90 7.77 -15.13
N ARG A 64 14.01 8.69 -14.16
CA ARG A 64 14.70 9.98 -14.32
C ARG A 64 16.20 9.90 -13.99
N LEU A 65 16.67 8.80 -13.41
CA LEU A 65 18.09 8.59 -13.12
C LEU A 65 18.80 8.06 -14.36
N THR A 66 19.96 8.64 -14.67
CA THR A 66 20.86 8.15 -15.70
C THR A 66 21.49 6.82 -15.29
N LYS A 67 21.97 6.03 -16.26
CA LYS A 67 22.69 4.78 -15.99
C LYS A 67 23.91 4.99 -15.08
N GLU A 68 24.58 6.14 -15.21
CA GLU A 68 25.74 6.48 -14.40
C GLU A 68 25.33 6.82 -12.96
N GLU A 69 24.26 7.58 -12.75
CA GLU A 69 23.74 7.85 -11.39
C GLU A 69 23.29 6.56 -10.69
N LEU A 70 22.66 5.63 -11.41
CA LEU A 70 22.32 4.31 -10.87
C LEU A 70 23.56 3.50 -10.48
N ARG A 71 24.61 3.51 -11.34
CA ARG A 71 25.88 2.83 -11.06
C ARG A 71 26.58 3.43 -9.84
N ILE A 72 26.67 4.75 -9.77
CA ILE A 72 27.24 5.46 -8.62
C ILE A 72 26.45 5.15 -7.35
N GLY A 73 25.12 5.17 -7.41
CA GLY A 73 24.25 4.81 -6.30
C GLY A 73 24.53 3.39 -5.78
N ALA A 74 24.64 2.40 -6.67
CA ALA A 74 24.96 1.03 -6.31
C ALA A 74 26.36 0.85 -5.72
N LEU A 75 27.35 1.65 -6.17
CA LEU A 75 28.70 1.64 -5.62
C LEU A 75 28.78 2.29 -4.23
N LEU A 76 28.08 3.42 -4.02
CA LEU A 76 28.05 4.14 -2.76
C LEU A 76 27.22 3.40 -1.70
N TYR A 77 26.12 2.78 -2.12
CA TYR A 77 25.17 2.08 -1.26
C TYR A 77 25.01 0.64 -1.75
N PRO A 78 26.04 -0.22 -1.58
CA PRO A 78 25.95 -1.61 -1.98
C PRO A 78 24.86 -2.31 -1.19
N GLU A 79 24.17 -3.25 -1.83
CA GLU A 79 23.13 -4.03 -1.16
C GLU A 79 23.77 -4.83 -0.03
N ARG A 80 23.36 -4.52 1.21
CA ARG A 80 23.86 -5.20 2.41
C ARG A 80 22.83 -6.21 2.86
N SER A 81 23.28 -7.44 3.09
CA SER A 81 22.53 -8.41 3.86
C SER A 81 22.52 -7.96 5.32
N TYR A 82 21.36 -7.54 5.80
CA TYR A 82 21.09 -7.35 7.22
C TYR A 82 19.86 -8.18 7.61
N TRP A 83 19.76 -8.51 8.90
CA TRP A 83 18.60 -9.23 9.39
C TRP A 83 17.34 -8.36 9.24
N ARG A 84 16.27 -8.96 8.73
CA ARG A 84 14.97 -8.31 8.57
C ARG A 84 13.87 -9.32 8.93
N PRO A 85 12.86 -8.91 9.71
CA PRO A 85 11.76 -9.81 10.07
C PRO A 85 10.98 -10.21 8.82
N LYS A 86 10.69 -11.50 8.69
CA LYS A 86 9.91 -12.08 7.59
C LYS A 86 8.44 -12.23 7.94
N THR A 87 8.14 -12.38 9.22
CA THR A 87 6.78 -12.63 9.73
C THR A 87 6.35 -11.53 10.69
N ARG A 88 5.04 -11.36 10.87
CA ARG A 88 4.48 -10.40 11.85
C ARG A 88 4.95 -10.71 13.27
N GLY A 89 5.08 -11.99 13.62
CA GLY A 89 5.61 -12.41 14.93
C GLY A 89 7.04 -11.92 15.18
N GLU A 90 7.90 -11.96 14.15
CA GLU A 90 9.27 -11.42 14.23
C GLU A 90 9.29 -9.89 14.32
N CYS A 91 8.31 -9.20 13.70
CA CYS A 91 8.21 -7.74 13.74
C CYS A 91 7.79 -7.15 15.10
N ALA A 92 7.18 -7.96 15.97
CA ALA A 92 6.59 -7.49 17.23
C ALA A 92 7.62 -6.84 18.17
N ASN A 93 8.85 -7.36 18.19
CA ASN A 93 9.93 -6.89 19.06
C ASN A 93 10.89 -5.89 18.38
N VAL A 94 10.58 -5.46 17.17
CA VAL A 94 11.39 -4.44 16.47
C VAL A 94 11.09 -3.07 17.07
N ALA A 95 12.12 -2.21 17.20
CA ALA A 95 11.95 -0.84 17.68
C ALA A 95 10.91 -0.05 16.86
N ARG A 96 10.26 0.92 17.50
CA ARG A 96 9.37 1.90 16.87
C ARG A 96 9.93 3.31 17.05
N PRO A 97 9.90 4.18 16.01
CA PRO A 97 9.47 3.92 14.64
C PRO A 97 10.26 2.82 13.91
N CYS A 98 9.59 2.05 13.06
CA CYS A 98 10.16 0.87 12.43
C CYS A 98 11.33 1.23 11.49
N PRO A 99 12.53 0.66 11.65
CA PRO A 99 13.67 0.98 10.79
C PRO A 99 13.56 0.36 9.38
N TYR A 100 12.65 -0.60 9.18
CA TYR A 100 12.50 -1.34 7.93
C TYR A 100 11.58 -0.62 6.95
N VAL A 101 12.02 0.55 6.46
CA VAL A 101 11.24 1.43 5.56
C VAL A 101 10.84 0.77 4.23
N SER A 102 11.53 -0.30 3.83
CA SER A 102 11.20 -1.11 2.65
C SER A 102 10.05 -2.11 2.87
N CYS A 103 9.43 -2.13 4.06
CA CYS A 103 8.29 -3.00 4.36
C CYS A 103 7.04 -2.51 3.63
N LYS A 104 6.27 -3.43 3.05
CA LYS A 104 5.01 -3.12 2.36
C LYS A 104 3.94 -2.48 3.25
N HIS A 105 4.09 -2.56 4.58
CA HIS A 105 3.18 -1.96 5.55
C HIS A 105 3.77 -0.70 6.20
N HIS A 106 4.93 -0.22 5.74
CA HIS A 106 5.59 0.94 6.30
C HIS A 106 4.90 2.23 5.83
N LEU A 107 4.64 3.16 6.73
CA LEU A 107 3.84 4.36 6.43
C LEU A 107 4.66 5.53 5.85
N TYR A 108 5.99 5.42 5.82
CA TYR A 108 6.86 6.49 5.31
C TYR A 108 6.96 6.53 3.78
N ILE A 109 6.94 5.36 3.14
CA ILE A 109 7.24 5.21 1.71
C ILE A 109 6.24 4.27 1.06
N ASP A 110 5.67 4.70 -0.06
CA ASP A 110 4.90 3.85 -0.98
C ASP A 110 5.69 3.62 -2.27
N VAL A 111 5.78 2.36 -2.71
CA VAL A 111 6.47 1.99 -3.94
C VAL A 111 5.44 1.51 -4.97
N ASN A 112 5.43 2.13 -6.15
CA ASN A 112 4.62 1.67 -7.27
C ASN A 112 5.28 0.44 -7.90
N PRO A 113 4.62 -0.75 -7.90
CA PRO A 113 5.24 -1.98 -8.39
C PRO A 113 5.46 -2.00 -9.91
N ALA A 114 4.65 -1.29 -10.68
CA ALA A 114 4.73 -1.27 -12.14
C ALA A 114 5.79 -0.29 -12.65
N THR A 115 5.87 0.90 -12.05
CA THR A 115 6.78 1.97 -12.50
C THR A 115 8.06 2.06 -11.69
N GLY A 116 8.09 1.46 -10.50
CA GLY A 116 9.16 1.58 -9.51
C GLY A 116 9.23 2.95 -8.84
N SER A 117 8.28 3.87 -9.08
CA SER A 117 8.30 5.18 -8.44
C SER A 117 8.12 5.07 -6.93
N ILE A 118 8.83 5.92 -6.19
CA ILE A 118 8.88 5.91 -4.73
C ILE A 118 8.24 7.21 -4.24
N LYS A 119 7.11 7.11 -3.53
CA LYS A 119 6.42 8.24 -2.92
C LYS A 119 6.77 8.31 -1.44
N ILE A 120 7.40 9.40 -1.03
CA ILE A 120 7.69 9.72 0.39
C ILE A 120 6.49 10.48 0.93
N ASN A 121 5.82 9.92 1.93
CA ASN A 121 4.57 10.48 2.45
C ASN A 121 4.81 11.77 3.24
N PHE A 122 5.84 11.80 4.09
CA PHE A 122 6.21 12.95 4.92
C PHE A 122 7.64 13.39 4.60
N PRO A 123 7.87 14.21 3.56
CA PRO A 123 9.23 14.57 3.14
C PRO A 123 9.92 15.57 4.08
N ASP A 124 9.16 16.16 5.00
CA ASP A 124 9.60 17.07 6.06
C ASP A 124 9.93 16.35 7.37
N LEU A 125 9.60 15.05 7.47
CA LEU A 125 9.90 14.23 8.64
C LEU A 125 10.92 13.15 8.29
N GLU A 126 11.81 12.90 9.24
CA GLU A 126 12.67 11.73 9.23
C GLU A 126 11.95 10.52 9.81
N VAL A 127 12.45 9.32 9.52
CA VAL A 127 11.79 8.05 9.91
C VAL A 127 11.57 7.96 11.42
N TRP A 128 12.51 8.47 12.23
CA TRP A 128 12.44 8.45 13.69
C TRP A 128 11.50 9.51 14.28
N GLU A 129 10.98 10.43 13.47
CA GLU A 129 10.06 11.50 13.89
C GLU A 129 8.58 11.10 13.66
N LEU A 130 8.34 9.99 12.97
CA LEU A 130 6.99 9.49 12.69
C LEU A 130 6.28 9.03 13.95
N GLN A 131 5.04 9.51 14.14
CA GLN A 131 4.16 9.00 15.19
C GLN A 131 3.73 7.55 14.93
N HIS A 132 3.39 7.26 13.68
CA HIS A 132 3.04 5.92 13.22
C HIS A 132 3.93 5.51 12.05
N SER A 133 4.54 4.32 12.15
CA SER A 133 5.44 3.78 11.12
C SER A 133 4.93 2.49 10.48
N CYS A 134 3.88 1.87 11.02
CA CYS A 134 3.35 0.60 10.54
C CYS A 134 1.82 0.58 10.47
N ALA A 135 1.27 0.30 9.29
CA ALA A 135 -0.17 0.16 9.07
C ALA A 135 -0.81 -0.97 9.91
N LEU A 136 -0.06 -2.07 10.15
CA LEU A 136 -0.55 -3.17 10.97
C LEU A 136 -0.64 -2.81 12.46
N ASP A 137 0.25 -1.94 12.95
CA ASP A 137 0.17 -1.47 14.34
C ASP A 137 -1.02 -0.54 14.52
N VAL A 138 -1.28 0.33 13.54
CA VAL A 138 -2.46 1.20 13.51
C VAL A 138 -3.74 0.35 13.49
N ALA A 139 -3.83 -0.63 12.58
CA ALA A 139 -5.01 -1.49 12.45
C ALA A 139 -5.27 -2.35 13.70
N GLN A 140 -4.21 -2.75 14.43
CA GLN A 140 -4.36 -3.48 15.69
C GLN A 140 -5.00 -2.63 16.80
N GLY A 141 -4.94 -1.29 16.68
CA GLY A 141 -5.60 -0.37 17.61
C GLY A 141 -7.13 -0.32 17.46
N GLY A 142 -7.69 -0.91 16.41
CA GLY A 142 -9.12 -0.90 16.11
C GLY A 142 -9.50 0.08 15.01
N GLY A 143 -10.80 0.40 14.94
CA GLY A 143 -11.33 1.35 13.97
C GLY A 143 -10.82 2.77 14.22
N ILE A 144 -10.51 3.47 13.13
CA ILE A 144 -10.09 4.89 13.14
C ILE A 144 -10.89 5.65 12.08
N THR A 145 -11.03 6.95 12.30
CA THR A 145 -11.78 7.85 11.42
C THR A 145 -11.06 8.12 10.10
N LEU A 146 -11.79 8.59 9.08
CA LEU A 146 -11.21 8.94 7.78
C LEU A 146 -10.18 10.08 7.89
N GLU A 147 -10.41 10.98 8.83
CA GLU A 147 -9.53 12.10 9.18
C GLU A 147 -8.19 11.60 9.76
N GLU A 148 -8.26 10.69 10.74
CA GLU A 148 -7.06 10.07 11.34
C GLU A 148 -6.28 9.26 10.30
N VAL A 149 -6.95 8.49 9.45
CA VAL A 149 -6.29 7.77 8.33
C VAL A 149 -5.60 8.77 7.40
N GLY A 150 -6.27 9.89 7.08
CA GLY A 150 -5.71 10.94 6.24
C GLY A 150 -4.45 11.57 6.85
N GLU A 151 -4.43 11.79 8.16
CA GLU A 151 -3.25 12.25 8.90
C GLU A 151 -2.10 11.25 8.85
N ILE A 152 -2.40 9.97 9.06
CA ILE A 152 -1.40 8.89 9.07
C ILE A 152 -0.78 8.66 7.69
N LEU A 153 -1.53 8.86 6.61
CA LEU A 153 -1.09 8.60 5.23
C LEU A 153 -0.70 9.87 4.45
N ASN A 154 -0.78 11.05 5.07
CA ASN A 154 -0.67 12.35 4.41
C ASN A 154 -1.59 12.49 3.19
N LEU A 155 -2.85 12.12 3.36
CA LEU A 155 -3.91 12.21 2.36
C LEU A 155 -5.04 13.09 2.87
N THR A 156 -5.79 13.70 1.94
CA THR A 156 -7.01 14.41 2.31
C THR A 156 -8.07 13.41 2.76
N ARG A 157 -8.94 13.83 3.67
CA ARG A 157 -10.10 13.06 4.11
C ARG A 157 -10.93 12.56 2.92
N GLU A 158 -11.20 13.45 1.96
CA GLU A 158 -11.96 13.09 0.76
C GLU A 158 -11.25 12.02 -0.07
N ARG A 159 -9.92 12.08 -0.17
CA ARG A 159 -9.18 11.02 -0.85
C ARG A 159 -9.30 9.67 -0.14
N ILE A 160 -9.25 9.65 1.19
CA ILE A 160 -9.48 8.41 1.96
C ILE A 160 -10.90 7.88 1.71
N ARG A 161 -11.91 8.75 1.76
CA ARG A 161 -13.30 8.38 1.45
C ARG A 161 -13.44 7.74 0.07
N GLN A 162 -12.78 8.30 -0.95
CA GLN A 162 -12.79 7.72 -2.29
C GLN A 162 -12.14 6.34 -2.35
N VAL A 163 -11.03 6.16 -1.63
CA VAL A 163 -10.33 4.87 -1.54
C VAL A 163 -11.21 3.83 -0.83
N GLU A 164 -11.85 4.21 0.26
CA GLU A 164 -12.78 3.37 1.02
C GLU A 164 -13.96 2.92 0.14
N VAL A 165 -14.67 3.86 -0.49
CA VAL A 165 -15.80 3.54 -1.39
C VAL A 165 -15.36 2.56 -2.48
N ARG A 166 -14.22 2.79 -3.13
CA ARG A 166 -13.68 1.89 -4.15
C ARG A 166 -13.31 0.53 -3.56
N GLY A 167 -12.75 0.49 -2.35
CA GLY A 167 -12.40 -0.72 -1.64
C GLY A 167 -13.63 -1.58 -1.32
N LEU A 168 -14.67 -0.97 -0.78
CA LEU A 168 -15.94 -1.62 -0.48
C LEU A 168 -16.61 -2.21 -1.73
N LEU A 169 -16.55 -1.51 -2.87
CA LEU A 169 -17.03 -2.03 -4.15
C LEU A 169 -16.27 -3.29 -4.58
N LYS A 170 -14.93 -3.27 -4.50
CA LYS A 170 -14.10 -4.44 -4.83
C LYS A 170 -14.37 -5.62 -3.91
N LEU A 171 -14.59 -5.36 -2.62
CA LEU A 171 -14.96 -6.40 -1.65
C LEU A 171 -16.34 -6.98 -1.96
N LYS A 172 -17.31 -6.15 -2.35
CA LYS A 172 -18.63 -6.61 -2.82
C LYS A 172 -18.51 -7.53 -4.03
N GLU A 173 -17.71 -7.14 -5.01
CA GLU A 173 -17.53 -7.90 -6.25
C GLU A 173 -16.84 -9.24 -6.01
N ALA A 174 -15.84 -9.28 -5.12
CA ALA A 174 -15.07 -10.49 -4.84
C ALA A 174 -15.77 -11.45 -3.86
N GLY A 175 -16.44 -10.92 -2.83
CA GLY A 175 -16.98 -11.71 -1.72
C GLY A 175 -18.51 -11.76 -1.63
N GLY A 176 -19.22 -11.06 -2.50
CA GLY A 176 -20.68 -10.98 -2.48
C GLY A 176 -21.24 -10.16 -1.31
N GLU A 177 -22.57 -10.18 -1.16
CA GLU A 177 -23.26 -9.45 -0.10
C GLU A 177 -23.04 -10.06 1.29
N ASP A 178 -22.76 -11.35 1.36
CA ASP A 178 -22.50 -12.07 2.60
C ASP A 178 -21.23 -11.55 3.31
N LEU A 179 -20.13 -11.36 2.56
CA LEU A 179 -18.88 -10.82 3.12
C LEU A 179 -19.07 -9.40 3.67
N LEU A 180 -19.78 -8.54 2.93
CA LEU A 180 -20.10 -7.20 3.39
C LEU A 180 -20.96 -7.22 4.65
N SER A 181 -21.95 -8.11 4.71
CA SER A 181 -22.83 -8.25 5.87
C SER A 181 -22.06 -8.71 7.11
N TYR A 182 -21.04 -9.55 6.96
CA TYR A 182 -20.18 -9.99 8.04
C TYR A 182 -19.35 -8.82 8.60
N LEU A 183 -18.70 -8.06 7.72
CA LEU A 183 -17.88 -6.91 8.13
C LEU A 183 -18.71 -5.82 8.82
N ALA A 184 -19.92 -5.55 8.34
CA ALA A 184 -20.82 -4.57 8.95
C ALA A 184 -21.38 -4.99 10.33
N ARG A 185 -21.24 -6.27 10.72
CA ARG A 185 -21.75 -6.81 11.99
C ARG A 185 -20.70 -6.80 13.11
N GLU A 186 -19.42 -6.64 12.79
CA GLU A 186 -18.33 -6.58 13.78
C GLU A 186 -18.08 -5.17 14.34
N GLU A 187 -18.84 -4.16 13.93
CA GLU A 187 -18.80 -2.79 14.48
C GLU A 187 -19.62 -2.60 15.77
N GLY A 188 -19.95 -3.70 16.48
CA GLY A 188 -20.77 -3.71 17.70
C GLY A 188 -20.00 -3.94 18.98
#